data_AF-A0AA40IAG9-F1
#
_entry.id   AF-A0AA40IAG9-F1
#
_cell.length_a   1.000
_cell.length_b   1.000
_cell.length_c   1.000
_cell.angle_alpha   90.00
_cell.angle_beta   90.00
_cell.angle_gamma   90.00
#
_symmetry.space_group_name_H-M   'P 1'
#
loop_
_entity.id
_entity.type
_entity.pdbx_description
1 polymer ?
#
loop_
_entity_poly.entity_id
_entity_poly.type
_entity_poly.pdbx_seq_one_letter_code
_entity_poly.pdbx_strand_id
1 'polypeptide(L)'
;MSVEQLTDVLINEILHGADGTSIKCGVIGEIGCSWPLTESERKVLHATAHAQSQLGCPVIIHPGKNPSAPFQIIRILQEVGMDISKTVMSHLDR
;
A
#
# COMPACT_ATOMS: atom_id res chain seq x y z
N MET A 1 -6.22 2.97 14.03
CA MET A 1 -6.05 4.16 13.18
C MET A 1 -7.10 4.13 12.08
N SER A 2 -7.65 5.29 11.72
CA SER A 2 -8.51 5.42 10.54
C SER A 2 -7.69 5.36 9.25
N VAL A 3 -8.36 5.29 8.10
CA VAL A 3 -7.70 5.31 6.79
C VAL A 3 -6.95 6.63 6.59
N GLU A 4 -7.55 7.75 7.01
CA GLU A 4 -6.97 9.10 6.90
C GLU A 4 -5.71 9.20 7.76
N GLN A 5 -5.77 8.74 9.01
CA GLN A 5 -4.60 8.74 9.90
C GLN A 5 -3.44 7.89 9.35
N LEU A 6 -3.75 6.73 8.74
CA LEU A 6 -2.74 5.91 8.09
C LEU A 6 -2.17 6.60 6.84
N THR A 7 -3.02 7.26 6.06
CA THR A 7 -2.61 8.02 4.87
C THR A 7 -1.66 9.16 5.25
N ASP A 8 -1.98 9.90 6.30
CA ASP A 8 -1.15 11.00 6.80
C ASP A 8 0.24 10.51 7.24
N VAL A 9 0.32 9.36 7.92
CA VAL A 9 1.61 8.74 8.28
C VAL A 9 2.43 8.43 7.04
N LEU A 10 1.84 7.72 6.06
CA LEU A 10 2.55 7.35 4.82
C LEU A 10 3.04 8.58 4.05
N ILE A 11 2.19 9.61 3.93
CA ILE A 11 2.56 10.86 3.25
C ILE A 11 3.68 11.58 4.00
N ASN A 12 3.59 11.66 5.32
CA ASN A 12 4.58 12.35 6.14
C ASN A 12 5.95 11.67 6.07
N GLU A 13 6.00 10.34 6.10
CA GLU A 13 7.25 9.58 6.00
C GLU A 13 7.93 9.74 4.63
N ILE A 14 7.15 9.90 3.57
CA ILE A 14 7.69 10.16 2.22
C ILE A 14 8.14 11.63 2.07
N LEU A 15 7.37 12.59 2.58
CA LEU A 15 7.65 14.01 2.34
C LEU A 15 8.64 14.62 3.34
N HIS A 16 8.62 14.19 4.60
CA HIS A 16 9.32 14.87 5.70
C HIS A 16 10.36 13.99 6.40
N GLY A 17 10.14 12.68 6.43
CA GLY A 17 11.06 11.71 7.02
C GLY A 17 10.38 10.79 8.03
N ALA A 18 11.02 9.64 8.29
CA ALA A 18 10.50 8.59 9.16
C ALA A 18 11.22 8.55 10.51
N ASP A 19 10.53 8.03 11.53
CA ASP A 19 11.07 7.70 12.85
C ASP A 19 11.83 8.85 13.55
N GLY A 20 11.35 10.08 13.40
CA GLY A 20 11.97 11.27 13.99
C GLY A 20 13.28 11.70 13.32
N THR A 21 13.61 11.13 12.16
CA THR A 21 14.76 11.50 11.33
C THR A 21 14.33 12.36 10.14
N SER A 22 15.30 12.92 9.42
CA SER A 22 15.07 13.56 8.11
C SER A 22 15.19 12.60 6.93
N ILE A 23 15.37 11.30 7.18
CA ILE A 23 15.49 10.27 6.14
C ILE A 23 14.10 9.91 5.63
N LYS A 24 13.89 10.06 4.33
CA LYS A 24 12.58 9.88 3.68
C LYS A 24 12.42 8.49 3.10
N CYS A 25 11.19 7.97 3.17
CA CYS A 25 10.82 6.72 2.49
C CYS A 25 10.83 6.92 0.97
N GLY A 26 11.44 5.99 0.24
CA GLY A 26 11.48 6.02 -1.23
C GLY A 26 10.32 5.29 -1.92
N VAL A 27 9.64 4.40 -1.20
CA VAL A 27 8.53 3.56 -1.67
C VAL A 27 7.55 3.31 -0.52
N ILE A 28 6.29 3.01 -0.83
CA ILE A 28 5.34 2.48 0.15
C ILE A 28 5.41 0.95 0.11
N GLY A 29 5.88 0.31 1.19
CA GLY A 29 5.82 -1.14 1.30
C GLY A 29 6.89 -1.80 2.20
N GLU A 30 6.92 -3.12 2.25
CA GLU A 30 5.93 -4.02 1.61
C GLU A 30 4.59 -4.04 2.36
N ILE A 31 3.48 -3.87 1.65
CA ILE A 31 2.13 -3.95 2.25
C ILE A 31 1.73 -5.41 2.38
N GLY A 32 1.74 -5.91 3.63
CA GLY A 32 1.33 -7.26 3.99
C GLY A 32 -0.17 -7.49 3.80
N CYS A 33 -0.53 -8.51 3.02
CA CYS A 33 -1.90 -8.95 2.85
C CYS A 33 -2.03 -10.46 3.12
N SER A 34 -2.97 -10.83 3.99
CA SER A 34 -3.39 -12.21 4.19
C SER A 34 -4.45 -12.65 3.20
N TRP A 35 -4.85 -13.92 3.27
CA TRP A 35 -6.02 -14.44 2.56
C TRP A 35 -6.90 -15.25 3.51
N PRO A 36 -8.18 -14.87 3.70
CA PRO A 36 -8.83 -13.66 3.18
C PRO A 36 -8.32 -12.37 3.87
N LEU A 37 -8.40 -11.23 3.18
CA LEU A 37 -8.05 -9.93 3.76
C LEU A 37 -8.86 -9.63 5.03
N THR A 38 -8.15 -9.28 6.09
CA THR A 38 -8.73 -8.72 7.32
C THR A 38 -9.22 -7.28 7.09
N GLU A 39 -10.06 -6.78 8.00
CA GLU A 39 -10.51 -5.38 7.96
C GLU A 39 -9.34 -4.40 8.08
N SER A 40 -8.35 -4.71 8.92
CA SER A 40 -7.15 -3.87 9.09
C SER A 40 -6.31 -3.80 7.81
N GLU A 41 -6.09 -4.92 7.13
CA GLU A 41 -5.36 -4.95 5.85
C GLU A 41 -6.11 -4.19 4.76
N ARG A 42 -7.44 -4.27 4.73
CA ARG A 42 -8.25 -3.42 3.84
C ARG A 42 -8.02 -1.94 4.12
N LYS A 43 -8.07 -1.51 5.38
CA LYS A 43 -7.80 -0.10 5.74
C LYS A 43 -6.40 0.35 5.30
N VAL A 44 -5.39 -0.50 5.45
CA VAL A 44 -4.01 -0.21 4.98
C VAL A 44 -3.94 -0.13 3.46
N LEU A 45 -4.63 -1.00 2.71
CA LEU A 45 -4.69 -0.92 1.24
C LEU A 45 -5.37 0.39 0.78
N HIS A 46 -6.46 0.80 1.41
CA HIS A 46 -7.11 2.07 1.12
C HIS A 46 -6.18 3.25 1.41
N ALA A 47 -5.49 3.26 2.56
CA ALA A 47 -4.55 4.32 2.91
C ALA A 47 -3.36 4.38 1.94
N THR A 48 -2.84 3.21 1.55
CA THR A 48 -1.77 3.08 0.54
C THR A 48 -2.20 3.68 -0.79
N ALA A 49 -3.41 3.37 -1.24
CA ALA A 49 -3.96 3.91 -2.49
C ALA A 49 -4.14 5.43 -2.43
N HIS A 50 -4.66 5.98 -1.33
CA HIS A 50 -4.81 7.42 -1.14
C HIS A 50 -3.47 8.17 -1.07
N ALA A 51 -2.47 7.58 -0.42
CA ALA A 51 -1.13 8.17 -0.36
C ALA A 51 -0.46 8.15 -1.74
N GLN A 52 -0.54 7.02 -2.45
CA GLN A 52 0.06 6.91 -3.78
C GLN A 52 -0.63 7.78 -4.82
N SER A 53 -1.96 7.93 -4.78
CA SER A 53 -2.66 8.79 -5.73
C SER A 53 -2.27 10.27 -5.59
N GLN A 54 -1.84 10.69 -4.41
CA GLN A 54 -1.36 12.05 -4.15
C GLN A 54 0.12 12.24 -4.50
N LEU A 55 0.96 11.23 -4.25
CA LEU A 55 2.41 11.33 -4.34
C LEU A 55 3.00 10.76 -5.63
N GLY A 56 2.28 9.85 -6.28
CA GLY A 56 2.75 9.09 -7.44
C GLY A 56 4.00 8.25 -7.16
N CYS A 57 4.25 7.87 -5.90
CA CYS A 57 5.39 7.05 -5.50
C CYS A 57 5.16 5.55 -5.82
N PRO A 58 6.22 4.73 -5.93
CA PRO A 58 6.07 3.30 -6.12
C PRO A 58 5.47 2.60 -4.89
N VAL A 59 4.70 1.54 -5.13
CA VAL A 59 4.08 0.70 -4.09
C VAL A 59 4.51 -0.76 -4.27
N ILE A 60 4.82 -1.44 -3.17
CA ILE A 60 5.16 -2.87 -3.15
C ILE A 60 4.14 -3.62 -2.29
N ILE A 61 3.53 -4.66 -2.85
CA ILE A 61 2.50 -5.49 -2.20
C ILE A 61 3.02 -6.90 -1.94
N HIS A 62 2.78 -7.41 -0.74
CA HIS A 62 2.97 -8.81 -0.38
C HIS A 62 1.60 -9.52 -0.36
N PRO A 63 1.24 -10.30 -1.39
CA PRO A 63 -0.06 -10.96 -1.46
C PRO A 63 -0.14 -12.19 -0.54
N GLY A 64 -1.36 -12.54 -0.13
CA GLY A 64 -1.64 -13.83 0.49
C GLY A 64 -1.40 -14.98 -0.48
N LYS A 65 -1.18 -16.20 0.03
CA LYS A 65 -0.80 -17.38 -0.78
C LYS A 65 -1.87 -17.88 -1.77
N ASN A 66 -3.09 -17.35 -1.72
CA ASN A 66 -4.14 -17.80 -2.63
C ASN A 66 -3.93 -17.19 -4.03
N PRO A 67 -4.10 -17.97 -5.13
CA PRO A 67 -3.94 -17.45 -6.50
C PRO A 67 -4.82 -16.24 -6.85
N SER A 68 -5.95 -16.08 -6.16
CA SER A 68 -6.87 -14.95 -6.35
C SER A 68 -6.48 -13.70 -5.56
N ALA A 69 -5.55 -13.79 -4.61
CA ALA A 69 -5.17 -12.67 -3.74
C ALA A 69 -4.60 -11.47 -4.51
N PRO A 70 -3.65 -11.63 -5.45
CA PRO A 70 -3.16 -10.51 -6.26
C PRO A 70 -4.27 -9.76 -6.99
N PHE A 71 -5.21 -10.47 -7.59
CA PHE A 71 -6.32 -9.88 -8.35
C PHE A 71 -7.29 -9.11 -7.44
N GLN A 72 -7.62 -9.66 -6.26
CA GLN A 72 -8.44 -8.95 -5.28
C GLN A 72 -7.78 -7.64 -4.83
N ILE A 73 -6.47 -7.68 -4.56
CA ILE A 73 -5.72 -6.51 -4.10
C ILE A 73 -5.66 -5.43 -5.19
N ILE A 74 -5.30 -5.79 -6.42
CA ILE A 74 -5.27 -4.85 -7.55
C ILE A 74 -6.63 -4.17 -7.75
N ARG A 75 -7.72 -4.94 -7.68
CA ARG A 75 -9.08 -4.40 -7.79
C ARG A 75 -9.35 -3.33 -6.71
N ILE A 76 -9.05 -3.63 -5.45
CA ILE A 76 -9.27 -2.67 -4.33
C ILE A 76 -8.47 -1.39 -4.57
N LEU A 77 -7.20 -1.51 -4.98
CA LEU A 77 -6.34 -0.35 -5.21
C LEU A 77 -6.83 0.50 -6.40
N GLN A 78 -7.30 -0.12 -7.48
CA GLN A 78 -7.89 0.57 -8.64
C GLN A 78 -9.20 1.28 -8.29
N GLU A 79 -10.06 0.66 -7.48
CA GLU A 79 -11.34 1.26 -7.05
C GLU A 79 -11.13 2.57 -6.26
N VAL A 80 -9.97 2.73 -5.61
CA VAL A 80 -9.57 3.96 -4.89
C VAL A 80 -8.83 4.97 -5.77
N GLY A 81 -8.55 4.63 -7.04
CA GLY A 81 -7.90 5.51 -8.02
C GLY A 81 -6.37 5.46 -8.00
N MET A 82 -5.78 4.40 -7.46
CA MET A 82 -4.33 4.21 -7.45
C MET A 82 -3.77 3.92 -8.86
N ASP A 83 -2.58 4.44 -9.19
CA ASP A 83 -1.90 4.13 -10.45
C ASP A 83 -1.20 2.76 -10.37
N ILE A 84 -1.81 1.73 -10.97
CA ILE A 84 -1.28 0.37 -10.97
C ILE A 84 0.04 0.24 -11.75
N SER A 85 0.33 1.15 -12.69
CA SER A 85 1.60 1.11 -13.43
C SER A 85 2.82 1.35 -12.54
N LYS A 86 2.62 1.87 -11.32
CA LYS A 86 3.65 2.09 -10.30
C LYS A 86 3.60 1.08 -9.14
N THR A 87 2.98 -0.08 -9.36
CA THR A 87 2.79 -1.10 -8.33
C THR A 87 3.54 -2.38 -8.66
N VAL A 88 4.26 -2.91 -7.69
CA VAL A 88 4.93 -4.23 -7.77
C VAL A 88 4.17 -5.22 -6.89
N MET A 89 3.78 -6.34 -7.48
CA MET A 89 3.23 -7.49 -6.75
C MET A 89 4.36 -8.49 -6.48
N SER A 90 4.75 -8.62 -5.21
CA SER A 90 5.82 -9.53 -4.81
C SER A 90 5.35 -10.98 -4.79
N HIS A 91 6.31 -11.91 -4.82
CA HIS A 91 6.10 -13.31 -4.43
C HIS A 91 5.10 -14.11 -5.26
N LEU A 92 4.98 -13.80 -6.54
CA LEU A 92 4.12 -14.54 -7.47
C LEU A 92 4.70 -15.90 -7.90
N ASP A 93 5.97 -16.16 -7.59
CA ASP A 93 6.73 -17.38 -7.88
C ASP A 93 6.46 -18.54 -6.90
N ARG A 94 5.61 -18.32 -5.90
CA ARG A 94 5.31 -19.26 -4.81
C ARG A 94 4.26 -20.31 -5.17
#